data_AF-A0A2E3TUE8-F1
#
_entry.id   AF-A0A2E3TUE8-F1
#
_cell.length_a   1.000
_cell.length_b   1.000
_cell.length_c   1.000
_cell.angle_alpha   90.00
_cell.angle_beta   90.00
_cell.angle_gamma   90.00
#
_symmetry.space_group_name_H-M   'P 1'
#
loop_
_entity.id
_entity.type
_entity.pdbx_description
1 polymer ?
#
loop_
_entity_poly.entity_id
_entity_poly.type
_entity_poly.pdbx_seq_one_letter_code
_entity_poly.pdbx_strand_id
1 'polypeptide(L)'
;MQLAGTVFVCLSVAASSCATTEVQSGSDPALVEVTTTLTLVPSTTTVPTSRRPATTSTTSISSVAATTDAARPAGSVAPLSGWAAVDQYLEATFIRGGSVAASVAVLRNGELQHSAAYGHRIAGEVAKPSDRFRVASISKTILAVAALKLVEDGVLELDAPVGSLLATGLDVSSPTGGTEAITLRHLLTHRSGFPRYENLFFRNEAASCPDAARAGFRRSLQSVAGTMFQYSNMNFCVLGLLIEQVTGSPYEQVVQEEVLDPLAITSMRTAGTFDIEPGDVEHKSGEGRNYMEVLAGAGAWLAAPTDLVRILNSLDLETPGVKVLKPATLEMMAMITVT
;
A
#
# COMPACT_ATOMS: atom_id res chain seq x y z
N MET A 1 -13.94 27.16 -13.82
CA MET A 1 -12.81 26.84 -14.72
C MET A 1 -12.57 25.35 -14.61
N GLN A 2 -13.13 24.55 -15.52
CA GLN A 2 -13.01 23.10 -15.51
C GLN A 2 -11.55 22.72 -15.81
N LEU A 3 -10.88 22.14 -14.82
CA LEU A 3 -9.48 21.73 -14.87
C LEU A 3 -9.43 20.28 -15.36
N ALA A 4 -9.24 20.08 -16.67
CA ALA A 4 -8.83 18.79 -17.22
C ALA A 4 -7.32 18.60 -16.98
N GLY A 5 -6.91 17.43 -16.49
CA GLY A 5 -5.52 17.03 -16.31
C GLY A 5 -5.41 15.79 -15.42
N THR A 6 -4.50 14.86 -15.76
CA THR A 6 -4.28 13.66 -14.94
C THR A 6 -3.69 14.05 -13.59
N VAL A 7 -4.28 13.52 -12.50
CA VAL A 7 -3.80 13.69 -11.13
C VAL A 7 -3.55 12.32 -10.54
N PHE A 8 -2.31 12.05 -10.13
CA PHE A 8 -1.97 10.86 -9.35
C PHE A 8 -1.87 11.25 -7.87
N VAL A 9 -2.65 10.57 -7.03
CA VAL A 9 -2.59 10.70 -5.57
C VAL A 9 -2.15 9.37 -5.00
N CYS A 10 -0.99 9.36 -4.36
CA CYS A 10 -0.56 8.20 -3.57
C CYS A 10 -0.59 8.56 -2.09
N LEU A 11 -1.34 7.80 -1.31
CA LEU A 11 -1.43 7.92 0.14
C LEU A 11 -0.97 6.61 0.77
N SER A 12 0.04 6.70 1.64
CA SER A 12 0.55 5.56 2.41
C SER A 12 0.34 5.82 3.89
N VAL A 13 -0.13 4.80 4.62
CA VAL A 13 -0.51 4.91 6.03
C VAL A 13 0.06 3.72 6.79
N ALA A 14 0.66 3.97 7.95
CA ALA A 14 1.10 2.94 8.89
C ALA A 14 0.23 3.01 10.15
N ALA A 15 -0.49 1.94 10.47
CA ALA A 15 -1.38 1.90 11.64
C ALA A 15 -0.83 1.00 12.76
N SER A 16 -1.04 1.42 14.01
CA SER A 16 -0.72 0.64 15.20
C SER A 16 -1.90 -0.18 15.77
N SER A 17 -3.12 0.05 15.29
CA SER A 17 -4.33 -0.69 15.66
C SER A 17 -5.46 -0.48 14.63
N CYS A 18 -6.34 -1.47 14.45
CA CYS A 18 -7.51 -1.35 13.57
C CYS A 18 -8.61 -0.53 14.25
N ALA A 19 -9.04 0.57 13.62
CA ALA A 19 -10.35 1.15 13.83
C ALA A 19 -11.18 0.96 12.55
N THR A 20 -12.38 0.40 12.68
CA THR A 20 -13.35 0.30 11.58
C THR A 20 -14.21 1.55 11.56
N THR A 21 -14.33 2.20 10.40
CA THR A 21 -15.29 3.27 10.16
C THR A 21 -16.21 2.84 9.02
N GLU A 22 -17.50 2.71 9.30
CA GLU A 22 -18.53 2.54 8.26
C GLU A 22 -18.91 3.91 7.69
N VAL A 23 -18.90 4.00 6.36
CA VAL A 23 -19.41 5.16 5.61
C VAL A 23 -20.69 4.73 4.90
N GLN A 24 -21.83 5.32 5.26
CA GLN A 24 -23.07 5.17 4.49
C GLN A 24 -23.16 6.29 3.45
N SER A 25 -23.44 5.92 2.19
CA SER A 25 -23.60 6.84 1.06
C SER A 25 -25.00 7.46 1.05
N GLY A 26 -25.10 8.79 1.15
CA GLY A 26 -26.32 9.55 0.83
C GLY A 26 -26.49 9.76 -0.69
N SER A 27 -27.74 9.91 -1.14
CA SER A 27 -28.18 9.81 -2.54
C SER A 27 -28.21 11.11 -3.33
N ASP A 28 -27.29 12.06 -3.12
CA ASP A 28 -27.23 13.31 -3.89
C ASP A 28 -25.77 13.69 -4.26
N PRO A 29 -25.38 13.72 -5.55
CA PRO A 29 -23.98 13.84 -5.97
C PRO A 29 -23.36 15.24 -5.87
N ALA A 30 -24.07 16.25 -5.33
CA ALA A 30 -23.57 17.63 -5.28
C ALA A 30 -23.26 18.18 -3.88
N LEU A 31 -23.57 17.46 -2.79
CA LEU A 31 -23.27 17.90 -1.43
C LEU A 31 -22.90 16.68 -0.55
N VAL A 32 -21.62 16.56 -0.19
CA VAL A 32 -21.19 15.65 0.87
C VAL A 32 -21.16 16.43 2.18
N GLU A 33 -22.30 16.54 2.86
CA GLU A 33 -22.31 16.95 4.27
C GLU A 33 -21.93 15.74 5.13
N VAL A 34 -20.71 15.77 5.69
CA VAL A 34 -20.27 14.81 6.70
C VAL A 34 -20.72 15.33 8.06
N THR A 35 -21.87 14.85 8.55
CA THR A 35 -22.28 15.07 9.94
C THR A 35 -21.83 13.87 10.78
N THR A 36 -20.81 14.06 11.61
CA THR A 36 -20.37 13.03 12.57
C THR A 36 -20.90 13.37 13.97
N THR A 37 -21.90 12.64 14.42
CA THR A 37 -22.38 12.74 15.81
C THR A 37 -21.50 11.86 16.70
N LEU A 38 -20.75 12.47 17.62
CA LEU A 38 -19.92 11.76 18.59
C LEU A 38 -20.79 11.33 19.78
N THR A 39 -21.17 10.05 19.88
CA THR A 39 -21.77 9.49 21.09
C THR A 39 -20.66 9.01 22.03
N LEU A 40 -20.38 9.78 23.08
CA LEU A 40 -19.60 9.30 24.22
C LEU A 40 -20.42 8.27 25.00
N VAL A 41 -19.95 7.02 25.01
CA VAL A 41 -20.44 6.00 25.95
C VAL A 41 -19.60 6.13 27.22
N PRO A 42 -20.17 6.53 28.38
CA PRO A 42 -19.42 6.60 29.61
C PRO A 42 -19.13 5.19 30.12
N SER A 43 -17.85 4.80 30.16
CA SER A 43 -17.41 3.62 30.90
C SER A 43 -17.33 3.96 32.39
N THR A 44 -18.30 3.48 33.17
CA THR A 44 -18.24 3.52 34.63
C THR A 44 -17.25 2.46 35.13
N THR A 45 -16.04 2.88 35.50
CA THR A 45 -15.13 2.02 36.28
C THR A 45 -15.19 2.47 37.73
N THR A 46 -15.90 1.70 38.55
CA THR A 46 -15.94 1.81 40.01
C THR A 46 -14.58 1.41 40.60
N VAL A 47 -13.91 2.33 41.29
CA VAL A 47 -12.74 2.06 42.14
C VAL A 47 -13.21 1.90 43.60
N PRO A 48 -12.78 0.87 44.35
CA PRO A 48 -13.20 0.69 45.72
C PRO A 48 -12.49 1.67 46.67
N THR A 49 -13.29 2.28 47.54
CA THR A 49 -12.90 3.19 48.62
C THR A 49 -12.10 2.50 49.72
N SER A 50 -10.94 3.07 50.08
CA SER A 50 -10.27 2.82 51.36
C SER A 50 -10.38 4.05 52.26
N ARG A 51 -10.85 3.83 53.48
CA ARG A 51 -11.27 4.82 54.47
C ARG A 51 -10.16 4.97 55.53
N ARG A 52 -9.61 6.19 55.72
CA ARG A 52 -8.92 6.59 56.96
C ARG A 52 -9.28 8.04 57.35
N PRO A 53 -9.24 8.36 58.65
CA PRO A 53 -10.05 9.42 59.24
C PRO A 53 -9.48 10.82 59.03
N ALA A 54 -10.41 11.78 58.98
CA ALA A 54 -10.19 13.19 58.79
C ALA A 54 -9.56 13.86 60.02
N THR A 55 -8.56 14.71 59.77
CA THR A 55 -8.12 15.76 60.68
C THR A 55 -8.67 17.08 60.14
N THR A 56 -9.57 17.70 60.89
CA THR A 56 -10.22 18.96 60.54
C THR A 56 -9.28 20.14 60.81
N SER A 57 -8.87 20.84 59.75
CA SER A 57 -8.21 22.15 59.83
C SER A 57 -9.10 23.16 59.13
N THR A 58 -9.80 23.99 59.90
CA THR A 58 -10.60 25.10 59.37
C THR A 58 -9.66 26.23 58.99
N THR A 59 -9.41 26.41 57.69
CA THR A 59 -8.75 27.63 57.17
C THR A 59 -9.80 28.45 56.44
N SER A 60 -10.13 29.61 57.00
CA SER A 60 -10.98 30.63 56.39
C SER A 60 -10.27 31.20 55.16
N ILE A 61 -10.87 31.02 53.98
CA ILE A 61 -10.40 31.63 52.74
C ILE A 61 -11.23 32.90 52.52
N SER A 62 -10.59 34.07 52.67
CA SER A 62 -11.18 35.35 52.26
C SER A 62 -11.48 35.33 50.76
N SER A 63 -12.70 35.67 50.39
CA SER A 63 -13.12 35.87 49.00
C SER A 63 -12.37 37.07 48.41
N VAL A 64 -11.36 36.80 47.58
CA VAL A 64 -10.77 37.82 46.70
C VAL A 64 -11.71 37.95 45.51
N ALA A 65 -12.28 39.14 45.33
CA ALA A 65 -13.09 39.48 44.17
C ALA A 65 -12.27 39.24 42.90
N ALA A 66 -12.75 38.36 42.04
CA ALA A 66 -12.18 38.15 40.72
C ALA A 66 -12.37 39.43 39.91
N THR A 67 -11.29 40.19 39.71
CA THR A 67 -11.20 41.14 38.61
C THR A 67 -11.38 40.34 37.33
N THR A 68 -12.50 40.58 36.65
CA THR A 68 -12.75 40.11 35.28
C THR A 68 -11.64 40.64 34.39
N ASP A 69 -10.67 39.76 34.08
CA ASP A 69 -9.70 40.01 33.02
C ASP A 69 -10.48 40.18 31.72
N ALA A 70 -10.33 41.34 31.08
CA ALA A 70 -11.05 41.67 29.87
C ALA A 70 -10.73 40.61 28.81
N ALA A 71 -11.76 39.95 28.30
CA ALA A 71 -11.63 38.90 27.30
C ALA A 71 -10.78 39.39 26.13
N ARG A 72 -9.56 38.86 26.02
CA ARG A 72 -8.71 39.02 24.83
C ARG A 72 -9.53 38.59 23.62
N PRO A 73 -9.70 39.42 22.57
CA PRO A 73 -10.49 39.03 21.43
C PRO A 73 -9.93 37.72 20.88
N ALA A 74 -10.79 36.70 20.81
CA ALA A 74 -10.47 35.46 20.15
C ALA A 74 -10.16 35.82 18.69
N GLY A 75 -8.87 35.87 18.34
CA GLY A 75 -8.45 36.17 16.98
C GLY A 75 -9.13 35.17 16.06
N SER A 76 -9.90 35.67 15.08
CA SER A 76 -10.48 34.82 14.05
C SER A 76 -9.32 34.20 13.26
N VAL A 77 -8.99 32.94 13.56
CA VAL A 77 -8.07 32.19 12.71
C VAL A 77 -8.78 32.02 11.37
N ALA A 78 -8.21 32.61 10.32
CA ALA A 78 -8.75 32.44 8.98
C ALA A 78 -8.80 30.95 8.64
N PRO A 79 -9.89 30.45 8.01
CA PRO A 79 -9.96 29.05 7.62
C PRO A 79 -8.81 28.71 6.66
N LEU A 80 -8.18 27.55 6.87
CA LEU A 80 -7.12 27.05 5.99
C LEU A 80 -7.69 26.81 4.58
N SER A 81 -6.84 26.95 3.56
CA SER A 81 -7.19 26.64 2.16
C SER A 81 -6.00 26.02 1.44
N GLY A 82 -6.23 25.46 0.25
CA GLY A 82 -5.19 24.80 -0.55
C GLY A 82 -4.54 23.63 0.18
N TRP A 83 -3.23 23.45 -0.01
CA TRP A 83 -2.48 22.35 0.59
C TRP A 83 -2.52 22.37 2.12
N ALA A 84 -2.50 23.53 2.77
CA ALA A 84 -2.60 23.60 4.23
C ALA A 84 -3.91 22.99 4.77
N ALA A 85 -5.03 23.14 4.05
CA ALA A 85 -6.29 22.50 4.42
C ALA A 85 -6.26 20.98 4.19
N VAL A 86 -5.63 20.53 3.08
CA VAL A 86 -5.41 19.11 2.79
C VAL A 86 -4.54 18.46 3.87
N ASP A 87 -3.45 19.11 4.24
CA ASP A 87 -2.50 18.64 5.25
C ASP A 87 -3.17 18.49 6.61
N GLN A 88 -3.91 19.53 7.04
CA GLN A 88 -4.67 19.48 8.27
C GLN A 88 -5.71 18.33 8.24
N TYR A 89 -6.39 18.12 7.11
CA TYR A 89 -7.37 17.06 6.97
C TYR A 89 -6.73 15.66 7.02
N LEU A 90 -5.62 15.44 6.32
CA LEU A 90 -4.91 14.16 6.28
C LEU A 90 -4.29 13.83 7.65
N GLU A 91 -3.67 14.81 8.29
CA GLU A 91 -3.16 14.66 9.65
C GLU A 91 -4.31 14.36 10.64
N ALA A 92 -5.43 15.07 10.52
CA ALA A 92 -6.61 14.81 11.34
C ALA A 92 -7.14 13.40 11.16
N THR A 93 -7.27 12.97 9.91
CA THR A 93 -7.92 11.70 9.57
C THR A 93 -7.04 10.52 9.95
N PHE A 94 -5.75 10.54 9.57
CA PHE A 94 -4.90 9.38 9.72
C PHE A 94 -4.17 9.35 11.04
N ILE A 95 -3.55 10.46 11.45
CA ILE A 95 -2.74 10.47 12.68
C ILE A 95 -3.64 10.48 13.91
N ARG A 96 -4.62 11.39 13.98
CA ARG A 96 -5.59 11.36 15.10
C ARG A 96 -6.53 10.15 15.04
N GLY A 97 -6.66 9.52 13.87
CA GLY A 97 -7.35 8.24 13.69
C GLY A 97 -6.57 6.99 14.16
N GLY A 98 -5.33 7.14 14.63
CA GLY A 98 -4.54 6.05 15.23
C GLY A 98 -3.39 5.51 14.37
N SER A 99 -3.12 6.14 13.22
CA SER A 99 -1.94 5.84 12.41
C SER A 99 -0.70 6.48 13.01
N VAL A 100 0.41 5.76 13.04
CA VAL A 100 1.69 6.29 13.54
C VAL A 100 2.29 7.30 12.56
N ALA A 101 2.13 7.04 11.26
CA ALA A 101 2.58 7.92 10.20
C ALA A 101 1.69 7.79 8.97
N ALA A 102 1.63 8.86 8.19
CA ALA A 102 1.02 8.90 6.87
C ALA A 102 1.86 9.78 5.94
N SER A 103 1.85 9.49 4.65
CA SER A 103 2.55 10.29 3.64
C SER A 103 1.74 10.35 2.36
N VAL A 104 1.83 11.50 1.68
CA VAL A 104 1.11 11.79 0.45
C VAL A 104 2.04 12.41 -0.59
N ALA A 105 1.85 12.03 -1.85
CA ALA A 105 2.38 12.77 -2.99
C ALA A 105 1.27 12.98 -4.01
N VAL A 106 1.21 14.19 -4.58
CA VAL A 106 0.29 14.56 -5.65
C VAL A 106 1.08 15.03 -6.85
N LEU A 107 0.94 14.32 -7.95
CA LEU A 107 1.51 14.68 -9.24
C LEU A 107 0.41 15.15 -10.18
N ARG A 108 0.69 16.21 -10.95
CA ARG A 108 -0.21 16.73 -11.98
C ARG A 108 0.60 17.12 -13.20
N ASN A 109 0.20 16.64 -14.37
CA ASN A 109 0.87 16.94 -15.65
C ASN A 109 2.40 16.69 -15.60
N GLY A 110 2.84 15.61 -14.95
CA GLY A 110 4.26 15.29 -14.78
C GLY A 110 5.01 16.08 -13.71
N GLU A 111 4.34 17.02 -13.02
CA GLU A 111 4.95 17.88 -12.01
C GLU A 111 4.43 17.55 -10.60
N LEU A 112 5.34 17.47 -9.63
CA LEU A 112 4.99 17.26 -8.23
C LEU A 112 4.37 18.53 -7.65
N GLN A 113 3.07 18.47 -7.38
CA GLN A 113 2.30 19.59 -6.85
C GLN A 113 2.32 19.65 -5.33
N HIS A 114 2.39 18.49 -4.69
CA HIS A 114 2.38 18.37 -3.24
C HIS A 114 3.11 17.12 -2.77
N SER A 115 3.82 17.23 -1.66
CA SER A 115 4.40 16.09 -0.97
C SER A 115 4.55 16.39 0.52
N ALA A 116 3.95 15.56 1.35
CA ALA A 116 3.90 15.78 2.79
C ALA A 116 3.89 14.44 3.53
N ALA A 117 4.41 14.45 4.76
CA ALA A 117 4.33 13.34 5.68
C ALA A 117 3.91 13.86 7.06
N TYR A 118 3.23 13.01 7.81
CA TYR A 118 2.61 13.32 9.09
C TYR A 118 2.93 12.23 10.10
N GLY A 119 2.93 12.59 11.37
CA GLY A 119 3.24 11.66 12.47
C GLY A 119 4.73 11.35 12.60
N HIS A 120 5.02 10.16 13.11
CA HIS A 120 6.38 9.76 13.49
C HIS A 120 6.68 8.34 13.02
N ARG A 121 7.94 8.11 12.65
CA ARG A 121 8.52 6.77 12.58
C ARG A 121 8.59 6.18 13.99
N ILE A 122 8.64 4.85 14.10
CA ILE A 122 8.57 4.18 15.42
C ILE A 122 9.79 4.51 16.31
N ALA A 123 10.92 4.90 15.71
CA ALA A 123 12.07 5.46 16.42
C ALA A 123 11.83 6.87 17.02
N GLY A 124 10.63 7.43 16.90
CA GLY A 124 10.25 8.76 17.43
C GLY A 124 10.57 9.93 16.48
N GLU A 125 11.33 9.69 15.42
CA GLU A 125 11.67 10.70 14.42
C GLU A 125 10.43 11.13 13.63
N VAL A 126 10.30 12.43 13.36
CA VAL A 126 9.22 12.97 12.52
C VAL A 126 9.28 12.31 11.14
N ALA A 127 8.12 11.89 10.64
CA ALA A 127 7.99 11.30 9.31
C ALA A 127 8.34 12.34 8.23
N LYS A 128 9.05 11.91 7.20
CA LYS A 128 9.48 12.74 6.06
C LYS A 128 8.81 12.26 4.78
N PRO A 129 8.57 13.15 3.79
CA PRO A 129 7.99 12.72 2.51
C PRO A 129 8.85 11.69 1.75
N SER A 130 10.16 11.64 2.04
CA SER A 130 11.10 10.66 1.50
C SER A 130 11.10 9.32 2.25
N ASP A 131 10.37 9.20 3.35
CA ASP A 131 10.31 7.95 4.10
C ASP A 131 9.54 6.89 3.32
N ARG A 132 9.98 5.65 3.44
CA ARG A 132 9.46 4.51 2.69
C ARG A 132 8.44 3.76 3.52
N PHE A 133 7.30 3.50 2.91
CA PHE A 133 6.21 2.74 3.49
C PHE A 133 6.14 1.40 2.81
N ARG A 134 5.72 0.34 3.52
CA ARG A 134 5.30 -0.90 2.85
C ARG A 134 4.10 -0.60 1.98
N VAL A 135 4.22 -0.81 0.67
CA VAL A 135 3.18 -0.42 -0.31
C VAL A 135 2.23 -1.55 -0.68
N ALA A 136 2.42 -2.73 -0.07
CA ALA A 136 1.58 -3.90 -0.27
C ALA A 136 1.31 -4.13 -1.76
N SER A 137 0.04 -4.29 -2.16
CA SER A 137 -0.32 -4.72 -3.51
C SER A 137 0.00 -3.71 -4.62
N ILE A 138 0.44 -2.49 -4.31
CA ILE A 138 1.04 -1.57 -5.30
C ILE A 138 2.29 -2.20 -5.94
N SER A 139 2.98 -3.09 -5.20
CA SER A 139 4.10 -3.91 -5.69
C SER A 139 3.81 -4.62 -7.01
N LYS A 140 2.56 -5.04 -7.23
CA LYS A 140 2.14 -5.76 -8.42
C LYS A 140 2.26 -4.92 -9.68
N THR A 141 1.94 -3.62 -9.58
CA THR A 141 2.09 -2.70 -10.71
C THR A 141 3.55 -2.60 -11.14
N ILE A 142 4.46 -2.53 -10.17
CA ILE A 142 5.91 -2.43 -10.43
C ILE A 142 6.41 -3.69 -11.15
N LEU A 143 6.03 -4.86 -10.63
CA LEU A 143 6.42 -6.13 -11.23
C LEU A 143 5.78 -6.36 -12.61
N ALA A 144 4.56 -5.88 -12.82
CA ALA A 144 3.90 -5.93 -14.13
C ALA A 144 4.68 -5.11 -15.17
N VAL A 145 5.19 -3.93 -14.81
CA VAL A 145 6.03 -3.12 -15.70
C VAL A 145 7.31 -3.86 -16.06
N ALA A 146 8.01 -4.46 -15.10
CA ALA A 146 9.20 -5.27 -15.36
C ALA A 146 8.90 -6.48 -16.28
N ALA A 147 7.79 -7.17 -16.06
CA ALA A 147 7.38 -8.28 -16.92
C ALA A 147 7.08 -7.81 -18.36
N LEU A 148 6.42 -6.66 -18.53
CA LEU A 148 6.14 -6.09 -19.84
C LEU A 148 7.40 -5.57 -20.54
N LYS A 149 8.39 -5.08 -19.79
CA LYS A 149 9.74 -4.78 -20.31
C LYS A 149 10.37 -6.02 -20.94
N LEU A 150 10.34 -7.15 -20.24
CA LEU A 150 10.83 -8.43 -20.78
C LEU A 150 10.02 -8.93 -21.99
N VAL A 151 8.75 -8.55 -22.11
CA VAL A 151 7.96 -8.80 -23.33
C VAL A 151 8.45 -7.95 -24.50
N GLU A 152 8.74 -6.67 -24.27
CA GLU A 152 9.28 -5.78 -25.30
C GLU A 152 10.65 -6.21 -25.83
N ASP A 153 11.43 -6.87 -24.97
CA ASP A 153 12.77 -7.37 -25.28
C ASP A 153 12.75 -8.80 -25.85
N GLY A 154 11.55 -9.40 -25.97
CA GLY A 154 11.36 -10.73 -26.56
C GLY A 154 11.79 -11.89 -25.65
N VAL A 155 12.01 -11.64 -24.36
CA VAL A 155 12.36 -12.66 -23.36
C VAL A 155 11.12 -13.42 -22.90
N LEU A 156 9.99 -12.71 -22.80
CA LEU A 156 8.68 -13.27 -22.45
C LEU A 156 7.65 -13.01 -23.54
N GLU A 157 6.64 -13.87 -23.61
CA GLU A 157 5.47 -13.68 -24.45
C GLU A 157 4.21 -13.78 -23.59
N LEU A 158 3.22 -12.91 -23.85
CA LEU A 158 2.01 -12.83 -23.02
C LEU A 158 1.19 -14.12 -23.05
N ASP A 159 1.09 -14.74 -24.22
CA ASP A 159 0.18 -15.86 -24.48
C ASP A 159 0.89 -17.21 -24.55
N ALA A 160 2.22 -17.22 -24.41
CA ALA A 160 2.98 -18.46 -24.27
C ALA A 160 2.70 -19.11 -22.91
N PRO A 161 2.44 -20.43 -22.84
CA PRO A 161 2.31 -21.12 -21.57
C PRO A 161 3.62 -21.10 -20.78
N VAL A 162 3.53 -20.68 -19.51
CA VAL A 162 4.67 -20.58 -18.57
C VAL A 162 4.57 -21.60 -17.43
N GLY A 163 3.45 -22.32 -17.33
CA GLY A 163 3.18 -23.25 -16.23
C GLY A 163 4.22 -24.35 -16.06
N SER A 164 4.60 -25.03 -17.14
CA SER A 164 5.60 -26.10 -17.10
C SER A 164 7.00 -25.58 -16.74
N LEU A 165 7.37 -24.40 -17.26
CA LEU A 165 8.63 -23.74 -16.93
C LEU A 165 8.71 -23.45 -15.44
N LEU A 166 7.65 -22.82 -14.89
CA LEU A 166 7.52 -22.53 -13.46
C LEU A 166 7.58 -23.81 -12.61
N ALA A 167 6.86 -24.86 -12.99
CA ALA A 167 6.89 -26.13 -12.26
C ALA A 167 8.30 -26.75 -12.22
N THR A 168 9.06 -26.66 -13.32
CA THR A 168 10.46 -27.09 -13.36
C THR A 168 11.35 -26.23 -12.45
N GLY A 169 11.21 -24.90 -12.51
CA GLY A 169 11.99 -23.99 -11.65
C GLY A 169 11.70 -24.15 -10.16
N LEU A 170 10.49 -24.59 -9.82
CA LEU A 170 10.04 -24.85 -8.46
C LEU A 170 10.34 -26.27 -7.94
N ASP A 171 10.91 -27.15 -8.78
CA ASP A 171 11.09 -28.58 -8.49
C ASP A 171 9.77 -29.28 -8.09
N VAL A 172 8.72 -29.04 -8.89
CA VAL A 172 7.40 -29.69 -8.74
C VAL A 172 7.24 -30.74 -9.84
N SER A 173 7.51 -32.00 -9.49
CA SER A 173 7.44 -33.14 -10.42
C SER A 173 6.01 -33.54 -10.84
N SER A 174 5.02 -33.27 -9.99
CA SER A 174 3.61 -33.59 -10.24
C SER A 174 2.73 -32.36 -9.95
N PRO A 175 2.74 -31.36 -10.85
CA PRO A 175 1.86 -30.21 -10.70
C PRO A 175 0.40 -30.63 -10.91
N THR A 176 -0.53 -29.88 -10.32
CA THR A 176 -1.96 -30.10 -10.52
C THR A 176 -2.33 -29.81 -11.98
N GLY A 177 -3.29 -30.57 -12.52
CA GLY A 177 -3.73 -30.40 -13.89
C GLY A 177 -4.29 -29.00 -14.16
N GLY A 178 -4.03 -28.48 -15.35
CA GLY A 178 -4.42 -27.14 -15.79
C GLY A 178 -3.38 -26.05 -15.50
N THR A 179 -2.39 -26.31 -14.62
CA THR A 179 -1.32 -25.34 -14.36
C THR A 179 -0.41 -25.15 -15.57
N GLU A 180 -0.23 -26.18 -16.41
CA GLU A 180 0.53 -26.13 -17.65
C GLU A 180 -0.01 -25.12 -18.66
N ALA A 181 -1.31 -24.79 -18.60
CA ALA A 181 -1.97 -23.83 -19.50
C ALA A 181 -1.89 -22.37 -19.00
N ILE A 182 -1.30 -22.12 -17.83
CA ILE A 182 -1.13 -20.76 -17.31
C ILE A 182 -0.13 -20.01 -18.20
N THR A 183 -0.50 -18.81 -18.63
CA THR A 183 0.32 -17.90 -19.45
C THR A 183 0.71 -16.66 -18.63
N LEU A 184 1.66 -15.86 -19.11
CA LEU A 184 1.99 -14.58 -18.49
C LEU A 184 0.77 -13.65 -18.40
N ARG A 185 -0.07 -13.60 -19.45
CA ARG A 185 -1.33 -12.84 -19.46
C ARG A 185 -2.26 -13.29 -18.34
N HIS A 186 -2.39 -14.59 -18.09
CA HIS A 186 -3.21 -15.12 -17.01
C HIS A 186 -2.71 -14.66 -15.62
N LEU A 187 -1.40 -14.59 -15.41
CA LEU A 187 -0.82 -14.08 -14.17
C LEU A 187 -1.12 -12.60 -13.98
N LEU A 188 -0.76 -11.77 -14.97
CA LEU A 188 -0.93 -10.31 -14.94
C LEU A 188 -2.38 -9.88 -14.75
N THR A 189 -3.33 -10.66 -15.31
CA THR A 189 -4.76 -10.34 -15.28
C THR A 189 -5.55 -11.07 -14.20
N HIS A 190 -4.88 -11.77 -13.28
CA HIS A 190 -5.54 -12.55 -12.22
C HIS A 190 -6.54 -13.62 -12.74
N ARG A 191 -6.19 -14.31 -13.82
CA ARG A 191 -7.02 -15.34 -14.49
C ARG A 191 -6.34 -16.70 -14.58
N SER A 192 -5.32 -16.97 -13.78
CA SER A 192 -4.62 -18.27 -13.74
C SER A 192 -5.44 -19.42 -13.19
N GLY A 193 -6.56 -19.13 -12.51
CA GLY A 193 -7.31 -20.12 -11.74
C GLY A 193 -6.78 -20.34 -10.32
N PHE A 194 -5.68 -19.70 -9.92
CA PHE A 194 -5.20 -19.80 -8.53
C PHE A 194 -6.21 -19.20 -7.55
N PRO A 195 -6.54 -19.91 -6.45
CA PRO A 195 -7.21 -19.34 -5.32
C PRO A 195 -6.47 -18.14 -4.72
N ARG A 196 -7.19 -17.40 -3.88
CA ARG A 196 -6.64 -16.28 -3.10
C ARG A 196 -5.51 -16.68 -2.14
N TYR A 197 -5.57 -17.93 -1.63
CA TYR A 197 -4.61 -18.51 -0.69
C TYR A 197 -4.30 -17.64 0.54
N GLU A 198 -5.34 -17.12 1.20
CA GLU A 198 -5.20 -16.26 2.39
C GLU A 198 -4.29 -16.89 3.47
N ASN A 199 -4.37 -18.19 3.70
CA ASN A 199 -3.53 -18.82 4.71
C ASN A 199 -2.06 -18.97 4.31
N LEU A 200 -1.75 -19.27 3.04
CA LEU A 200 -0.36 -19.33 2.55
C LEU A 200 0.30 -17.96 2.73
N PHE A 201 -0.41 -16.89 2.36
CA PHE A 201 0.15 -15.54 2.35
C PHE A 201 0.01 -14.77 3.66
N PHE A 202 -0.90 -15.16 4.56
CA PHE A 202 -1.16 -14.40 5.80
C PHE A 202 -1.28 -15.20 7.10
N ARG A 203 -1.25 -16.55 7.09
CA ARG A 203 -1.45 -17.42 8.28
C ARG A 203 -0.38 -18.51 8.49
N ASN A 204 0.84 -18.25 8.06
CA ASN A 204 2.07 -19.01 8.29
C ASN A 204 2.01 -20.44 7.72
N GLU A 205 1.17 -20.70 6.72
CA GLU A 205 1.21 -21.98 5.98
C GLU A 205 2.39 -22.07 4.98
N ALA A 206 3.10 -20.96 4.74
CA ALA A 206 4.32 -20.91 3.94
C ALA A 206 5.35 -19.97 4.57
N ALA A 207 6.63 -20.31 4.47
CA ALA A 207 7.74 -19.51 5.00
C ALA A 207 8.30 -18.53 3.96
N SER A 208 8.03 -18.75 2.67
CA SER A 208 8.55 -17.95 1.57
C SER A 208 7.62 -17.99 0.35
N CYS A 209 7.82 -17.09 -0.61
CA CYS A 209 7.12 -17.16 -1.90
C CYS A 209 7.38 -18.50 -2.64
N PRO A 210 8.63 -19.01 -2.77
CA PRO A 210 8.86 -20.35 -3.32
C PRO A 210 8.08 -21.48 -2.63
N ASP A 211 7.95 -21.46 -1.31
CA ASP A 211 7.14 -22.45 -0.58
C ASP A 211 5.65 -22.33 -0.91
N ALA A 212 5.13 -21.10 -0.94
CA ALA A 212 3.75 -20.83 -1.32
C ALA A 212 3.49 -21.27 -2.78
N ALA A 213 4.41 -20.99 -3.69
CA ALA A 213 4.34 -21.36 -5.10
C ALA A 213 4.33 -22.89 -5.27
N ARG A 214 5.25 -23.62 -4.63
CA ARG A 214 5.23 -25.09 -4.62
C ARG A 214 3.90 -25.66 -4.12
N ALA A 215 3.33 -25.09 -3.06
CA ALA A 215 2.02 -25.48 -2.56
C ALA A 215 0.90 -25.15 -3.56
N GLY A 216 0.94 -23.98 -4.19
CA GLY A 216 0.00 -23.54 -5.21
C GLY A 216 -0.04 -24.46 -6.42
N PHE A 217 1.12 -24.87 -6.92
CA PHE A 217 1.24 -25.80 -8.04
C PHE A 217 0.80 -27.23 -7.70
N ARG A 218 0.70 -27.62 -6.43
CA ARG A 218 0.25 -28.95 -6.00
C ARG A 218 -1.24 -29.01 -5.61
N ARG A 219 -1.85 -27.85 -5.29
CA ARG A 219 -3.27 -27.73 -4.88
C ARG A 219 -4.14 -27.42 -6.10
N SER A 220 -5.38 -27.93 -6.13
CA SER A 220 -6.31 -27.73 -7.25
C SER A 220 -6.57 -26.25 -7.55
N LEU A 221 -6.69 -25.93 -8.85
CA LEU A 221 -7.18 -24.64 -9.33
C LEU A 221 -8.68 -24.48 -9.05
N GLN A 222 -9.13 -23.24 -8.89
CA GLN A 222 -10.56 -22.90 -8.71
C GLN A 222 -11.32 -22.76 -10.03
N SER A 223 -10.60 -22.53 -11.13
CA SER A 223 -11.16 -22.41 -12.48
C SER A 223 -10.10 -22.74 -13.52
N VAL A 224 -10.54 -22.95 -14.76
CA VAL A 224 -9.65 -23.11 -15.90
C VAL A 224 -8.96 -21.77 -16.17
N ALA A 225 -7.65 -21.80 -16.46
CA ALA A 225 -6.90 -20.59 -16.78
C ALA A 225 -7.56 -19.82 -17.94
N GLY A 226 -7.60 -18.48 -17.82
CA GLY A 226 -8.26 -17.56 -18.76
C GLY A 226 -9.74 -17.31 -18.48
N THR A 227 -10.44 -18.22 -17.79
CA THR A 227 -11.92 -18.21 -17.75
C THR A 227 -12.55 -17.34 -16.66
N MET A 228 -11.89 -17.17 -15.51
CA MET A 228 -12.45 -16.43 -14.37
C MET A 228 -11.41 -15.52 -13.74
N PHE A 229 -11.81 -14.28 -13.44
CA PHE A 229 -11.03 -13.36 -12.63
C PHE A 229 -11.09 -13.77 -11.16
N GLN A 230 -9.93 -14.02 -10.56
CA GLN A 230 -9.77 -14.24 -9.13
C GLN A 230 -8.50 -13.54 -8.65
N TYR A 231 -8.67 -12.47 -7.87
CA TYR A 231 -7.54 -11.82 -7.22
C TYR A 231 -6.78 -12.83 -6.35
N SER A 232 -5.48 -12.94 -6.58
CA SER A 232 -4.59 -13.87 -5.92
C SER A 232 -3.17 -13.33 -5.88
N ASN A 233 -2.56 -13.33 -4.69
CA ASN A 233 -1.14 -13.00 -4.52
C ASN A 233 -0.23 -14.05 -5.18
N MET A 234 -0.73 -15.27 -5.39
CA MET A 234 0.02 -16.34 -6.05
C MET A 234 0.51 -15.91 -7.42
N ASN A 235 -0.32 -15.20 -8.20
CA ASN A 235 0.03 -14.76 -9.54
C ASN A 235 1.31 -13.92 -9.59
N PHE A 236 1.48 -13.02 -8.62
CA PHE A 236 2.62 -12.10 -8.59
C PHE A 236 3.81 -12.67 -7.82
N CYS A 237 3.57 -13.62 -6.89
CA CYS A 237 4.63 -14.44 -6.33
C CYS A 237 5.29 -15.29 -7.45
N VAL A 238 4.51 -16.06 -8.21
CA VAL A 238 5.07 -16.88 -9.30
C VAL A 238 5.57 -16.05 -10.48
N LEU A 239 5.02 -14.84 -10.73
CA LEU A 239 5.58 -13.93 -11.73
C LEU A 239 7.00 -13.48 -11.38
N GLY A 240 7.28 -13.19 -10.11
CA GLY A 240 8.65 -12.88 -9.66
C GLY A 240 9.59 -14.04 -9.94
N LEU A 241 9.18 -15.26 -9.59
CA LEU A 241 9.97 -16.47 -9.83
C LEU A 241 10.15 -16.78 -11.33
N LEU A 242 9.14 -16.50 -12.15
CA LEU A 242 9.25 -16.60 -13.60
C LEU A 242 10.34 -15.66 -14.14
N ILE A 243 10.34 -14.41 -13.68
CA ILE A 243 11.35 -13.40 -14.07
C ILE A 243 12.75 -13.89 -13.68
N GLU A 244 12.92 -14.39 -12.46
CA GLU A 244 14.21 -14.94 -12.02
C GLU A 244 14.67 -16.10 -12.90
N GLN A 245 13.75 -17.00 -13.24
CA GLN A 245 14.06 -18.18 -14.03
C GLN A 245 14.46 -17.85 -15.47
N VAL A 246 13.82 -16.87 -16.11
CA VAL A 246 14.11 -16.51 -17.52
C VAL A 246 15.30 -15.56 -17.66
N THR A 247 15.62 -14.78 -16.63
CA THR A 247 16.73 -13.81 -16.66
C THR A 247 18.01 -14.34 -16.00
N GLY A 248 17.89 -15.25 -15.02
CA GLY A 248 18.99 -15.68 -14.16
C GLY A 248 19.36 -14.68 -13.06
N SER A 249 18.61 -13.59 -12.90
CA SER A 249 18.84 -12.54 -11.91
C SER A 249 17.69 -12.47 -10.90
N PRO A 250 17.92 -12.07 -9.64
CA PRO A 250 16.84 -11.80 -8.69
C PRO A 250 15.82 -10.80 -9.28
N TYR A 251 14.51 -11.00 -9.06
CA TYR A 251 13.52 -10.12 -9.69
C TYR A 251 13.65 -8.67 -9.20
N GLU A 252 14.16 -8.45 -7.98
CA GLU A 252 14.44 -7.11 -7.47
C GLU A 252 15.49 -6.38 -8.31
N GLN A 253 16.52 -7.10 -8.77
CA GLN A 253 17.54 -6.54 -9.66
C GLN A 253 16.95 -6.20 -11.02
N VAL A 254 16.12 -7.09 -11.58
CA VAL A 254 15.42 -6.81 -12.85
C VAL A 254 14.51 -5.58 -12.71
N VAL A 255 13.76 -5.46 -11.60
CA VAL A 255 12.95 -4.26 -11.33
C VAL A 255 13.82 -3.02 -11.19
N GLN A 256 14.97 -3.11 -10.53
CA GLN A 256 15.90 -1.99 -10.41
C GLN A 256 16.36 -1.51 -11.79
N GLU A 257 16.88 -2.42 -12.61
CA GLU A 257 17.47 -2.11 -13.92
C GLU A 257 16.42 -1.66 -14.94
N GLU A 258 15.28 -2.36 -15.01
CA GLU A 258 14.28 -2.15 -16.06
C GLU A 258 13.26 -1.06 -15.72
N VAL A 259 13.05 -0.75 -14.45
CA VAL A 259 11.96 0.15 -14.01
C VAL A 259 12.48 1.33 -13.20
N LEU A 260 13.31 1.09 -12.18
CA LEU A 260 13.66 2.13 -11.21
C LEU A 260 14.79 3.04 -11.69
N ASP A 261 15.86 2.46 -12.27
CA ASP A 261 17.01 3.21 -12.80
C ASP A 261 16.63 4.17 -13.93
N PRO A 262 15.80 3.79 -14.93
CA PRO A 262 15.34 4.72 -15.97
C PRO A 262 14.55 5.91 -15.41
N LEU A 263 13.93 5.74 -14.23
CA LEU A 263 13.17 6.78 -13.53
C LEU A 263 13.98 7.51 -12.46
N ALA A 264 15.27 7.21 -12.32
CA ALA A 264 16.16 7.73 -11.28
C ALA A 264 15.59 7.52 -9.86
N ILE A 265 15.00 6.35 -9.61
CA ILE A 265 14.50 5.94 -8.30
C ILE A 265 15.53 5.03 -7.62
N THR A 266 16.09 5.49 -6.50
CA THR A 266 17.16 4.77 -5.77
C THR A 266 16.77 4.39 -4.35
N SER A 267 15.60 4.83 -3.88
CA SER A 267 15.13 4.64 -2.50
C SER A 267 14.38 3.32 -2.32
N MET A 268 13.70 2.84 -3.35
CA MET A 268 12.82 1.68 -3.24
C MET A 268 13.61 0.41 -2.95
N ARG A 269 13.06 -0.45 -2.09
CA ARG A 269 13.65 -1.76 -1.75
C ARG A 269 12.58 -2.76 -1.36
N THR A 270 12.90 -4.03 -1.43
CA THR A 270 12.19 -5.06 -0.66
C THR A 270 12.82 -5.17 0.73
N ALA A 271 12.04 -5.55 1.73
CA ALA A 271 12.58 -5.80 3.05
C ALA A 271 11.74 -6.86 3.77
N GLY A 272 12.43 -7.70 4.55
CA GLY A 272 11.77 -8.59 5.48
C GLY A 272 11.02 -7.84 6.58
N THR A 273 10.11 -8.51 7.27
CA THR A 273 9.16 -7.90 8.21
C THR A 273 9.86 -7.13 9.32
N PHE A 274 10.96 -7.68 9.82
CA PHE A 274 11.78 -7.08 10.86
C PHE A 274 13.06 -6.42 10.34
N ASP A 275 13.26 -6.42 9.01
CA ASP A 275 14.32 -5.66 8.36
C ASP A 275 13.84 -4.23 8.17
N ILE A 276 14.33 -3.32 9.02
CA ILE A 276 13.93 -1.91 9.06
C ILE A 276 15.21 -1.08 8.99
N GLU A 277 15.33 -0.27 7.94
CA GLU A 277 16.47 0.63 7.72
C GLU A 277 16.11 2.10 7.99
N PRO A 278 17.12 2.97 8.14
CA PRO A 278 16.89 4.42 8.21
C PRO A 278 16.05 4.90 7.02
N GLY A 279 14.96 5.60 7.32
CA GLY A 279 13.99 6.05 6.31
C GLY A 279 12.79 5.12 6.14
N ASP A 280 12.77 3.92 6.72
CA ASP A 280 11.59 3.07 6.70
C ASP A 280 10.57 3.48 7.77
N VAL A 281 9.30 3.44 7.40
CA VAL A 281 8.19 3.47 8.33
C VAL A 281 7.81 2.04 8.68
N GLU A 282 8.04 1.66 9.93
CA GLU A 282 7.74 0.32 10.40
C GLU A 282 6.23 0.02 10.30
N HIS A 283 5.93 -1.13 9.70
CA HIS A 283 4.61 -1.73 9.69
C HIS A 283 4.55 -2.80 10.78
N LYS A 284 3.90 -2.50 11.90
CA LYS A 284 3.80 -3.43 13.03
C LYS A 284 3.05 -4.71 12.61
N SER A 285 3.74 -5.84 12.65
CA SER A 285 3.09 -7.15 12.54
C SER A 285 2.52 -7.56 13.90
N GLY A 286 1.36 -8.24 13.88
CA GLY A 286 0.73 -8.79 15.08
C GLY A 286 1.05 -10.27 15.25
N GLU A 287 0.78 -10.80 16.44
CA GLU A 287 0.94 -12.23 16.71
C GLU A 287 0.12 -13.08 15.71
N GLY A 288 0.76 -14.07 15.08
CA GLY A 288 0.13 -14.94 14.08
C GLY A 288 -0.14 -14.32 12.71
N ARG A 289 0.39 -13.13 12.40
CA ARG A 289 0.42 -12.56 11.04
C ARG A 289 1.73 -12.89 10.32
N ASN A 290 1.65 -13.04 9.00
CA ASN A 290 2.80 -13.41 8.19
C ASN A 290 3.90 -12.37 8.14
N TYR A 291 5.07 -12.94 7.86
CA TYR A 291 6.20 -12.26 7.28
C TYR A 291 5.86 -11.78 5.86
N MET A 292 5.96 -10.48 5.61
CA MET A 292 5.73 -9.81 4.32
C MET A 292 6.61 -10.38 3.20
N GLU A 293 7.72 -11.03 3.55
CA GLU A 293 8.63 -11.79 2.70
C GLU A 293 7.90 -12.83 1.83
N VAL A 294 6.82 -13.43 2.36
CA VAL A 294 6.04 -14.43 1.63
C VAL A 294 5.31 -13.81 0.43
N LEU A 295 5.00 -12.51 0.49
CA LEU A 295 4.35 -11.82 -0.63
C LEU A 295 5.34 -11.57 -1.77
N ALA A 296 6.64 -11.39 -1.50
CA ALA A 296 7.67 -11.06 -2.50
C ALA A 296 7.15 -10.01 -3.52
N GLY A 297 7.23 -10.30 -4.82
CA GLY A 297 6.72 -9.44 -5.89
C GLY A 297 5.22 -9.07 -5.79
N ALA A 298 4.42 -9.79 -5.01
CA ALA A 298 3.02 -9.46 -4.76
C ALA A 298 2.80 -8.35 -3.73
N GLY A 299 3.79 -8.02 -2.88
CA GLY A 299 3.54 -7.09 -1.78
C GLY A 299 4.70 -6.61 -0.91
N ALA A 300 5.94 -6.99 -1.20
CA ALA A 300 7.07 -6.77 -0.30
C ALA A 300 7.82 -5.44 -0.49
N TRP A 301 7.46 -4.62 -1.48
CA TRP A 301 8.16 -3.35 -1.73
C TRP A 301 7.87 -2.29 -0.67
N LEU A 302 8.92 -1.53 -0.36
CA LEU A 302 8.89 -0.29 0.36
C LEU A 302 9.17 0.87 -0.61
N ALA A 303 8.34 1.91 -0.56
CA ALA A 303 8.50 3.08 -1.42
C ALA A 303 8.04 4.35 -0.72
N ALA A 304 8.61 5.49 -1.11
CA ALA A 304 8.03 6.78 -0.81
C ALA A 304 6.89 7.07 -1.81
N PRO A 305 5.81 7.78 -1.42
CA PRO A 305 4.75 8.17 -2.36
C PRO A 305 5.26 8.94 -3.58
N THR A 306 6.35 9.70 -3.44
CA THR A 306 7.01 10.41 -4.55
C THR A 306 7.57 9.48 -5.61
N ASP A 307 8.08 8.31 -5.22
CA ASP A 307 8.60 7.31 -6.16
C ASP A 307 7.43 6.63 -6.90
N LEU A 308 6.36 6.33 -6.17
CA LEU A 308 5.16 5.74 -6.75
C LEU A 308 4.50 6.63 -7.80
N VAL A 309 4.36 7.94 -7.54
CA VAL A 309 3.79 8.85 -8.56
C VAL A 309 4.71 9.02 -9.77
N ARG A 310 6.04 8.86 -9.64
CA ARG A 310 6.96 8.83 -10.79
C ARG A 310 6.74 7.58 -11.64
N ILE A 311 6.58 6.42 -11.01
CA ILE A 311 6.24 5.17 -11.70
C ILE A 311 4.91 5.34 -12.43
N LEU A 312 3.87 5.85 -11.77
CA LEU A 312 2.56 6.07 -12.39
C LEU A 312 2.63 7.05 -13.57
N ASN A 313 3.39 8.14 -13.45
CA ASN A 313 3.63 9.07 -14.54
C ASN A 313 4.29 8.41 -15.76
N SER A 314 5.17 7.45 -15.53
CA SER A 314 5.83 6.72 -16.62
C SER A 314 4.85 5.86 -17.44
N LEU A 315 3.66 5.61 -16.90
CA LEU A 315 2.60 4.82 -17.53
C LEU A 315 1.53 5.67 -18.23
N ASP A 316 1.55 7.00 -18.04
CA ASP A 316 0.61 7.91 -18.69
C ASP A 316 1.28 8.57 -19.90
N LEU A 317 0.85 8.21 -21.12
CA LEU A 317 1.39 8.76 -22.36
C LEU A 317 1.17 10.27 -22.53
N GLU A 318 0.19 10.85 -21.84
CA GLU A 318 -0.20 12.26 -21.99
C GLU A 318 0.65 13.21 -21.12
N THR A 319 1.42 12.66 -20.18
CA THR A 319 2.26 13.44 -19.27
C THR A 319 3.71 13.52 -19.75
N PRO A 320 4.43 14.61 -19.48
CA PRO A 320 5.86 14.69 -19.79
C PRO A 320 6.68 13.73 -18.91
N GLY A 321 7.93 13.49 -19.32
CA GLY A 321 8.90 12.65 -18.58
C GLY A 321 9.20 11.32 -19.24
N VAL A 322 10.09 10.54 -18.62
CA VAL A 322 10.51 9.22 -19.11
C VAL A 322 9.34 8.23 -19.07
N LYS A 323 9.16 7.47 -20.16
CA LYS A 323 8.22 6.35 -20.24
C LYS A 323 9.01 5.06 -20.26
N VAL A 324 8.77 4.18 -19.29
CA VAL A 324 9.50 2.93 -19.14
C VAL A 324 9.11 1.94 -20.25
N LEU A 325 7.83 1.92 -20.61
CA LEU A 325 7.29 1.06 -21.66
C LEU A 325 7.07 1.86 -22.95
N LYS A 326 7.18 1.18 -24.09
CA LYS A 326 6.82 1.70 -25.41
C LYS A 326 5.32 2.03 -25.46
N PRO A 327 4.88 3.01 -26.27
CA PRO A 327 3.47 3.41 -26.34
C PRO A 327 2.49 2.27 -26.61
N ALA A 328 2.81 1.37 -27.55
CA ALA A 328 1.95 0.23 -27.87
C ALA A 328 1.76 -0.72 -26.66
N THR A 329 2.80 -0.89 -25.84
CA THR A 329 2.73 -1.70 -24.62
C THR A 329 1.89 -1.03 -23.53
N LEU A 330 1.99 0.30 -23.40
CA LEU A 330 1.15 1.07 -22.46
C LEU A 330 -0.33 1.04 -22.85
N GLU A 331 -0.64 1.22 -24.13
CA GLU A 331 -2.00 1.08 -24.64
C GLU A 331 -2.56 -0.32 -24.38
N MET A 332 -1.75 -1.36 -24.64
CA MET A 332 -2.11 -2.75 -24.33
C MET A 332 -2.32 -2.97 -22.83
N MET A 333 -1.48 -2.42 -21.97
CA MET A 333 -1.60 -2.52 -20.51
C MET A 333 -2.90 -1.86 -20.00
N ALA A 334 -3.34 -0.76 -20.61
CA ALA A 334 -4.58 -0.08 -20.27
C ALA A 334 -5.84 -0.83 -20.75
N MET A 335 -5.69 -1.70 -21.75
CA MET A 335 -6.80 -2.49 -22.30
C MET A 335 -6.88 -3.86 -21.63
N ILE A 336 -7.99 -4.14 -20.94
CA ILE A 336 -8.27 -5.49 -20.44
C ILE A 336 -8.56 -6.39 -21.64
N THR A 337 -7.52 -6.96 -22.23
CA THR A 337 -7.67 -7.92 -23.33
C THR A 337 -7.85 -9.30 -22.73
N VAL A 338 -9.12 -9.68 -22.50
CA VAL A 338 -9.50 -11.07 -22.20
C VAL A 338 -9.74 -11.75 -23.54
N THR A 339 -8.77 -12.52 -24.02
CA THR A 339 -8.96 -13.42 -25.16
C THR A 339 -9.28 -14.81 -24.66
#